data_AF-A0A5C3FKV4-F1
#
_entry.id   AF-A0A5C3FKV4-F1
#
_cell.length_a   1.000
_cell.length_b   1.000
_cell.length_c   1.000
_cell.angle_alpha   90.00
_cell.angle_beta   90.00
_cell.angle_gamma   90.00
#
_symmetry.space_group_name_H-M   'P 1'
#
loop_
_entity.id
_entity.type
_entity.pdbx_description
1 polymer ?
#
loop_
_entity_poly.entity_id
_entity_poly.type
_entity_poly.pdbx_seq_one_letter_code
_entity_poly.pdbx_strand_id
1 'polypeptide(L)'
;MTNTEPADTSATSAASAKRAACSQWTHSDRIKRESRHIFNKLHSIAADADFVRRIHHRHPSLLVTANLRCGAWYTDPAITSAVSYFKSTDGHTHQWSFSLKRSNLHVVPAILRAGGAIVVDSTRRGKSMPDALSKTIPVWCAVLNAASQRKYGVPTSESEAFGLHTPTWMIPPSEHDQIRARIDGFVAALLDSDLDVPRLDKPLQPIFVTPQTDLDTLPSSLANATATEIVPIVLLSASRFISDSAKLDSNPTEGAETDAKGFVYVQGAGDDHENWARGLTPDLFWQHNEALLACEKDLLEEAVDNLVKHHSTASGSSAHWFTPRAAGSEPSDGADAADRLAGTPEGDVEVGDTGIFIGARTAEHDFSPNERTLYNLIVHFTSLPSPAGLSDFSSDLAALDVSDSDATSSVYPLHMSPNKKGLLAIRTAFSPAIARAYRTLVDPASAVGSRPKILVCCQDGKDLSGSLVVAILAACFTDSRQLITADESKREHELALTKDTTRRRLQWLVSASPRAAPSRAFLLRVNELLLSHKHKPAPT
;
A
#
# COMPACT_ATOMS: atom_id res chain seq x y z
N MET A 1 -54.80 -42.20 14.91
CA MET A 1 -53.71 -41.76 15.80
C MET A 1 -52.56 -41.33 14.90
N THR A 2 -52.39 -40.03 14.70
CA THR A 2 -51.32 -39.43 13.89
C THR A 2 -50.49 -38.54 14.81
N ASN A 3 -49.21 -38.89 14.96
CA ASN A 3 -48.22 -38.18 15.76
C ASN A 3 -47.81 -36.88 15.05
N THR A 4 -47.93 -35.76 15.75
CA THR A 4 -47.33 -34.46 15.44
C THR A 4 -45.97 -34.34 16.13
N GLU A 5 -44.93 -34.02 15.35
CA GLU A 5 -43.59 -33.65 15.84
C GLU A 5 -43.60 -32.29 16.57
N PRO A 6 -42.73 -32.07 17.58
CA PRO A 6 -42.65 -30.81 18.31
C PRO A 6 -41.78 -29.78 17.56
N ALA A 7 -42.28 -28.55 17.49
CA ALA A 7 -41.59 -27.40 16.92
C ALA A 7 -40.36 -26.95 17.75
N ASP A 8 -39.30 -26.57 17.06
CA ASP A 8 -37.99 -26.18 17.58
C ASP A 8 -38.05 -24.85 18.36
N THR A 9 -38.08 -24.96 19.69
CA THR A 9 -38.14 -23.85 20.66
C THR A 9 -36.77 -23.22 20.97
N SER A 10 -35.68 -23.67 20.32
CA SER A 10 -34.32 -23.24 20.66
C SER A 10 -33.97 -21.85 20.08
N ALA A 11 -34.39 -21.55 18.85
CA ALA A 11 -34.07 -20.32 18.13
C ALA A 11 -34.74 -19.06 18.72
N THR A 12 -35.97 -19.19 19.23
CA THR A 12 -36.71 -18.10 19.90
C THR A 12 -36.10 -17.74 21.25
N SER A 13 -35.47 -18.68 21.96
CA SER A 13 -34.83 -18.42 23.26
C SER A 13 -33.56 -17.57 23.14
N ALA A 14 -32.76 -17.77 22.10
CA ALA A 14 -31.52 -17.01 21.85
C ALA A 14 -31.81 -15.57 21.38
N ALA A 15 -32.84 -15.37 20.57
CA ALA A 15 -33.32 -14.05 20.17
C ALA A 15 -33.92 -13.27 21.36
N SER A 16 -34.63 -13.96 22.26
CA SER A 16 -35.19 -13.37 23.48
C SER A 16 -34.10 -13.01 24.50
N ALA A 17 -33.06 -13.84 24.65
CA ALA A 17 -31.90 -13.55 25.50
C ALA A 17 -31.04 -12.37 24.98
N LYS A 18 -30.85 -12.24 23.66
CA LYS A 18 -30.22 -11.06 23.03
C LYS A 18 -31.05 -9.78 23.23
N ARG A 19 -32.39 -9.89 23.19
CA ARG A 19 -33.31 -8.77 23.47
C ARG A 19 -33.30 -8.36 24.94
N ALA A 20 -33.20 -9.31 25.87
CA ALA A 20 -33.08 -9.04 27.31
C ALA A 20 -31.74 -8.37 27.69
N ALA A 21 -30.63 -8.72 27.04
CA ALA A 21 -29.35 -8.03 27.22
C ALA A 21 -29.33 -6.58 26.66
N CYS A 22 -30.26 -6.27 25.75
CA CYS A 22 -30.37 -4.96 25.10
C CYS A 22 -31.05 -3.89 25.99
N SER A 23 -31.67 -4.29 27.12
CA SER A 23 -32.42 -3.37 28.01
C SER A 23 -31.54 -2.64 29.05
N GLN A 24 -30.24 -2.93 29.11
CA GLN A 24 -29.29 -2.32 30.06
C GLN A 24 -28.32 -1.31 29.40
N TRP A 25 -28.46 -1.04 28.11
CA TRP A 25 -27.54 -0.16 27.40
C TRP A 25 -27.96 1.29 27.46
N THR A 26 -26.99 2.15 27.78
CA THR A 26 -27.19 3.59 27.69
C THR A 26 -27.43 3.98 26.22
N HIS A 27 -28.14 5.09 26.00
CA HIS A 27 -28.36 5.64 24.66
C HIS A 27 -27.02 5.82 23.88
N SER A 28 -25.96 6.21 24.60
CA SER A 28 -24.60 6.33 24.08
C SER A 28 -24.01 5.02 23.58
N ASP A 29 -24.29 3.89 24.25
CA ASP A 29 -23.80 2.57 23.84
C ASP A 29 -24.52 2.06 22.59
N ARG A 30 -25.82 2.38 22.45
CA ARG A 30 -26.59 2.08 21.24
C ARG A 30 -26.03 2.83 20.03
N ILE A 31 -25.75 4.13 20.16
CA ILE A 31 -25.15 4.95 19.09
C ILE A 31 -23.72 4.47 18.73
N LYS A 32 -22.89 4.14 19.74
CA LYS A 32 -21.54 3.62 19.50
C LYS A 32 -21.57 2.27 18.78
N ARG A 33 -22.54 1.41 19.10
CA ARG A 33 -22.69 0.12 18.44
C ARG A 33 -23.23 0.26 17.02
N GLU A 34 -24.22 1.13 16.82
CA GLU A 34 -24.77 1.41 15.49
C GLU A 34 -23.71 2.04 14.57
N SER A 35 -22.91 2.99 15.05
CA SER A 35 -21.82 3.56 14.25
C SER A 35 -20.68 2.59 13.92
N ARG A 36 -20.57 1.45 14.62
CA ARG A 36 -19.62 0.36 14.34
C ARG A 36 -20.21 -0.75 13.48
N HIS A 37 -21.51 -0.76 13.27
CA HIS A 37 -22.18 -1.81 12.53
C HIS A 37 -21.79 -1.75 11.05
N ILE A 38 -21.39 -2.89 10.48
CA ILE A 38 -20.90 -2.98 9.10
C ILE A 38 -21.93 -2.44 8.08
N PHE A 39 -23.22 -2.68 8.31
CA PHE A 39 -24.32 -2.08 7.53
C PHE A 39 -24.18 -0.57 7.36
N ASN A 40 -24.13 0.16 8.48
CA ASN A 40 -24.00 1.61 8.45
C ASN A 40 -22.70 2.07 7.79
N LYS A 41 -21.61 1.31 7.97
CA LYS A 41 -20.31 1.58 7.34
C LYS A 41 -20.37 1.43 5.82
N LEU A 42 -20.86 0.30 5.30
CA LEU A 42 -20.92 0.06 3.85
C LEU A 42 -21.86 1.04 3.14
N HIS A 43 -23.01 1.35 3.74
CA HIS A 43 -23.92 2.34 3.17
C HIS A 43 -23.33 3.76 3.19
N SER A 44 -22.60 4.14 4.25
CA SER A 44 -21.89 5.42 4.29
C SER A 44 -20.78 5.49 3.25
N ILE A 45 -20.02 4.40 3.07
CA ILE A 45 -19.00 4.28 2.04
C ILE A 45 -19.60 4.46 0.64
N ALA A 46 -20.73 3.80 0.36
CA ALA A 46 -21.42 3.91 -0.93
C ALA A 46 -21.90 5.34 -1.20
N ALA A 47 -22.51 6.00 -0.21
CA ALA A 47 -22.96 7.39 -0.32
C ALA A 47 -21.79 8.37 -0.56
N ASP A 48 -20.68 8.17 0.16
CA ASP A 48 -19.47 8.99 -0.02
C ASP A 48 -18.79 8.73 -1.38
N ALA A 49 -18.84 7.49 -1.89
CA ALA A 49 -18.30 7.15 -3.19
C ALA A 49 -19.05 7.84 -4.35
N ASP A 50 -20.35 8.09 -4.21
CA ASP A 50 -21.10 8.86 -5.21
C ASP A 50 -20.59 10.29 -5.34
N PHE A 51 -20.11 10.90 -4.24
CA PHE A 51 -19.44 12.19 -4.32
C PHE A 51 -18.14 12.12 -5.10
N VAL A 52 -17.32 11.09 -4.88
CA VAL A 52 -16.09 10.85 -5.64
C VAL A 52 -16.38 10.72 -7.15
N ARG A 53 -17.42 9.97 -7.52
CA ARG A 53 -17.86 9.84 -8.92
C ARG A 53 -18.28 11.18 -9.52
N ARG A 54 -19.02 12.01 -8.78
CA ARG A 54 -19.42 13.35 -9.26
C ARG A 54 -18.21 14.23 -9.59
N ILE A 55 -17.18 14.22 -8.74
CA ILE A 55 -15.94 14.97 -8.99
C ILE A 55 -15.20 14.43 -10.22
N HIS A 56 -15.09 13.10 -10.36
CA HIS A 56 -14.49 12.49 -11.54
C HIS A 56 -15.24 12.84 -12.83
N HIS A 57 -16.58 12.79 -12.83
CA HIS A 57 -17.38 13.16 -14.00
C HIS A 57 -17.24 14.64 -14.40
N ARG A 58 -17.02 15.54 -13.42
CA ARG A 58 -16.74 16.96 -13.70
C ARG A 58 -15.32 17.16 -14.28
N HIS A 59 -14.38 16.30 -13.91
CA HIS A 59 -12.97 16.39 -14.31
C HIS A 59 -12.43 15.05 -14.85
N PRO A 60 -12.97 14.55 -15.97
CA PRO A 60 -12.69 13.19 -16.46
C PRO A 60 -11.24 13.02 -16.95
N SER A 61 -10.55 14.12 -17.27
CA SER A 61 -9.15 14.10 -17.70
C SER A 61 -8.16 13.85 -16.55
N LEU A 62 -8.56 14.07 -15.29
CA LEU A 62 -7.66 13.92 -14.15
C LEU A 62 -7.50 12.46 -13.76
N LEU A 63 -6.26 12.08 -13.44
CA LEU A 63 -5.94 10.74 -12.95
C LEU A 63 -6.55 10.51 -11.57
N VAL A 64 -7.48 9.56 -11.43
CA VAL A 64 -8.00 9.18 -10.10
C VAL A 64 -7.05 8.21 -9.42
N THR A 65 -6.59 8.58 -8.22
CA THR A 65 -5.70 7.80 -7.37
C THR A 65 -6.32 7.59 -5.99
N ALA A 66 -6.40 6.32 -5.57
CA ALA A 66 -6.84 5.97 -4.23
C ALA A 66 -5.66 5.97 -3.27
N ASN A 67 -5.74 6.75 -2.18
CA ASN A 67 -4.79 6.58 -1.07
C ASN A 67 -5.15 5.28 -0.32
N LEU A 68 -4.24 4.29 -0.33
CA LEU A 68 -4.46 2.95 0.25
C LEU A 68 -4.52 2.91 1.79
N ARG A 69 -4.80 4.06 2.43
CA ARG A 69 -5.23 4.14 3.83
C ARG A 69 -6.69 3.76 3.95
N CYS A 70 -7.56 4.58 3.37
CA CYS A 70 -8.98 4.29 3.29
C CYS A 70 -9.64 4.71 1.96
N GLY A 71 -8.93 5.47 1.11
CA GLY A 71 -9.43 5.96 -0.18
C GLY A 71 -9.97 4.87 -1.11
N ALA A 72 -9.38 3.67 -1.07
CA ALA A 72 -9.82 2.52 -1.85
C ALA A 72 -11.28 2.10 -1.57
N TRP A 73 -11.79 2.34 -0.35
CA TRP A 73 -13.20 2.06 -0.03
C TRP A 73 -14.16 2.99 -0.78
N TYR A 74 -13.75 4.22 -1.08
CA TYR A 74 -14.61 5.25 -1.66
C TYR A 74 -14.41 5.43 -3.17
N THR A 75 -13.41 4.77 -3.74
CA THR A 75 -13.04 4.95 -5.16
C THR A 75 -13.36 3.69 -5.94
N ASP A 76 -14.24 3.81 -6.92
CA ASP A 76 -14.63 2.71 -7.79
C ASP A 76 -13.41 2.21 -8.59
N PRO A 77 -13.09 0.90 -8.59
CA PRO A 77 -11.98 0.35 -9.36
C PRO A 77 -12.04 0.72 -10.84
N ALA A 78 -13.23 0.85 -11.43
CA ALA A 78 -13.42 1.14 -12.84
C ALA A 78 -12.92 2.53 -13.26
N ILE A 79 -12.92 3.50 -12.35
CA ILE A 79 -12.40 4.87 -12.60
C ILE A 79 -11.01 5.09 -12.00
N THR A 80 -10.57 4.18 -11.12
CA THR A 80 -9.27 4.31 -10.46
C THR A 80 -8.15 3.87 -11.39
N SER A 81 -7.19 4.76 -11.60
CA SER A 81 -6.06 4.54 -12.52
C SER A 81 -4.75 4.23 -11.81
N ALA A 82 -4.60 4.69 -10.56
CA ALA A 82 -3.38 4.49 -9.79
C ALA A 82 -3.67 4.38 -8.29
N VAL A 83 -2.66 3.98 -7.52
CA VAL A 83 -2.72 3.92 -6.05
C VAL A 83 -1.56 4.68 -5.43
N SER A 84 -1.83 5.33 -4.31
CA SER A 84 -0.84 6.02 -3.49
C SER A 84 -0.90 5.53 -2.04
N TYR A 85 0.10 5.89 -1.25
CA TYR A 85 0.18 5.52 0.17
C TYR A 85 0.78 6.66 1.01
N PHE A 86 0.02 7.74 1.14
CA PHE A 86 0.30 8.83 2.06
C PHE A 86 -0.21 8.47 3.46
N LYS A 87 0.52 8.84 4.52
CA LYS A 87 0.11 8.57 5.91
C LYS A 87 -0.07 9.87 6.67
N SER A 88 -1.21 9.99 7.34
CA SER A 88 -1.55 11.13 8.18
C SER A 88 -0.50 11.45 9.25
N THR A 89 0.18 10.45 9.82
CA THR A 89 1.21 10.67 10.84
C THR A 89 2.38 11.51 10.33
N ASP A 90 2.63 11.51 9.02
CA ASP A 90 3.70 12.31 8.41
C ASP A 90 3.30 13.80 8.32
N GLY A 91 2.03 14.12 8.58
CA GLY A 91 1.48 15.48 8.67
C GLY A 91 1.04 15.88 10.08
N HIS A 92 1.28 15.06 11.11
CA HIS A 92 0.91 15.41 12.49
C HIS A 92 1.72 16.61 12.99
N THR A 93 1.09 17.43 13.83
CA THR A 93 1.72 18.61 14.42
C THR A 93 3.04 18.23 15.10
N HIS A 94 4.10 18.97 14.80
CA HIS A 94 5.49 18.74 15.26
C HIS A 94 6.17 17.47 14.73
N GLN A 95 5.50 16.67 13.89
CA GLN A 95 6.02 15.42 13.31
C GLN A 95 5.99 15.44 11.76
N TRP A 96 5.90 16.64 11.17
CA TRP A 96 5.90 16.82 9.72
C TRP A 96 7.14 16.18 9.11
N SER A 97 6.95 15.34 8.10
CA SER A 97 8.04 14.62 7.45
C SER A 97 7.75 14.33 5.97
N PHE A 98 8.82 14.24 5.19
CA PHE A 98 8.81 13.70 3.83
C PHE A 98 9.40 12.29 3.86
N SER A 99 8.59 11.27 3.53
CA SER A 99 9.02 9.87 3.66
C SER A 99 9.77 9.39 2.43
N LEU A 100 11.10 9.23 2.52
CA LEU A 100 11.89 8.59 1.44
C LEU A 100 11.54 7.10 1.25
N LYS A 101 10.98 6.44 2.28
CA LYS A 101 10.50 5.06 2.17
C LYS A 101 9.14 4.96 1.46
N ARG A 102 8.30 5.98 1.57
CA ARG A 102 6.95 6.04 0.98
C ARG A 102 6.84 7.32 0.17
N SER A 103 7.76 7.43 -0.79
CA SER A 103 7.98 8.66 -1.53
C SER A 103 6.84 8.95 -2.50
N ASN A 104 6.07 7.94 -2.90
CA ASN A 104 4.98 8.04 -3.88
C ASN A 104 5.44 8.63 -5.23
N LEU A 105 6.73 8.55 -5.57
CA LEU A 105 7.25 9.08 -6.83
C LEU A 105 6.75 8.29 -8.03
N HIS A 106 6.40 7.02 -7.83
CA HIS A 106 5.86 6.14 -8.88
C HIS A 106 4.56 6.66 -9.51
N VAL A 107 3.77 7.49 -8.82
CA VAL A 107 2.56 8.08 -9.42
C VAL A 107 2.85 9.30 -10.30
N VAL A 108 3.98 9.99 -10.09
CA VAL A 108 4.27 11.28 -10.74
C VAL A 108 4.22 11.19 -12.27
N PRO A 109 4.81 10.18 -12.95
CA PRO A 109 4.72 10.08 -14.40
C PRO A 109 3.28 9.97 -14.91
N ALA A 110 2.41 9.24 -14.21
CA ALA A 110 1.01 9.11 -14.58
C ALA A 110 0.24 10.43 -14.35
N ILE A 111 0.53 11.13 -13.25
CA ILE A 111 -0.04 12.45 -12.95
C ILE A 111 0.32 13.45 -14.06
N LEU A 112 1.60 13.49 -14.46
CA LEU A 112 2.07 14.40 -15.51
C LEU A 112 1.44 14.10 -16.87
N ARG A 113 1.30 12.82 -17.25
CA ARG A 113 0.62 12.42 -18.50
C ARG A 113 -0.86 12.81 -18.52
N ALA A 114 -1.56 12.68 -17.40
CA ALA A 114 -2.95 13.11 -17.27
C ALA A 114 -3.10 14.64 -17.09
N GLY A 115 -2.00 15.35 -16.85
CA GLY A 115 -1.99 16.78 -16.56
C GLY A 115 -2.61 17.14 -15.19
N GLY A 116 -2.68 16.19 -14.26
CA GLY A 116 -3.20 16.38 -12.91
C GLY A 116 -3.82 15.11 -12.33
N ALA A 117 -4.25 15.18 -11.06
CA ALA A 117 -4.78 14.01 -10.36
C ALA A 117 -5.82 14.35 -9.29
N ILE A 118 -6.67 13.37 -8.99
CA ILE A 118 -7.59 13.36 -7.84
C ILE A 118 -7.09 12.31 -6.87
N VAL A 119 -6.63 12.72 -5.68
CA VAL A 119 -6.22 11.83 -4.59
C VAL A 119 -7.37 11.72 -3.59
N VAL A 120 -7.93 10.53 -3.48
CA VAL A 120 -9.07 10.25 -2.60
C VAL A 120 -8.59 9.68 -1.28
N ASP A 121 -9.03 10.28 -0.18
CA ASP A 121 -8.88 9.75 1.18
C ASP A 121 -10.05 10.22 2.05
N SER A 122 -10.11 9.77 3.30
CA SER A 122 -11.11 10.26 4.24
C SER A 122 -10.56 10.27 5.67
N THR A 123 -11.30 10.89 6.58
CA THR A 123 -11.01 10.92 8.02
C THR A 123 -12.26 10.70 8.81
N ARG A 124 -12.10 10.15 10.01
CA ARG A 124 -13.15 10.08 11.03
C ARG A 124 -13.44 11.45 11.66
N ARG A 125 -14.41 11.46 12.57
CA ARG A 125 -14.90 12.65 13.30
C ARG A 125 -13.78 13.52 13.86
N GLY A 126 -14.04 14.83 13.90
CA GLY A 126 -13.17 15.85 14.48
C GLY A 126 -12.34 16.64 13.46
N LYS A 127 -12.28 16.21 12.19
CA LYS A 127 -11.65 16.96 11.09
C LYS A 127 -12.46 16.85 9.81
N SER A 128 -12.44 17.87 8.95
CA SER A 128 -13.08 17.82 7.64
C SER A 128 -12.26 17.09 6.56
N MET A 129 -10.98 16.88 6.82
CA MET A 129 -10.01 16.27 5.91
C MET A 129 -8.87 15.63 6.71
N PRO A 130 -8.34 14.46 6.29
CA PRO A 130 -7.20 13.84 6.97
C PRO A 130 -5.92 14.67 6.81
N ASP A 131 -5.01 14.57 7.78
CA ASP A 131 -3.69 15.24 7.72
C ASP A 131 -2.86 14.79 6.51
N ALA A 132 -3.15 13.60 5.95
CA ALA A 132 -2.55 13.15 4.70
C ALA A 132 -2.83 14.11 3.54
N LEU A 133 -4.09 14.56 3.42
CA LEU A 133 -4.52 15.49 2.39
C LEU A 133 -4.22 16.96 2.80
N SER A 134 -4.43 17.36 4.06
CA SER A 134 -4.26 18.76 4.45
C SER A 134 -2.81 19.21 4.65
N LYS A 135 -1.88 18.27 4.88
CA LYS A 135 -0.47 18.57 5.18
C LYS A 135 0.55 17.68 4.47
N THR A 136 0.39 16.35 4.50
CA THR A 136 1.42 15.44 3.95
C THR A 136 1.59 15.60 2.44
N ILE A 137 0.51 15.59 1.66
CA ILE A 137 0.58 15.78 0.21
C ILE A 137 0.97 17.21 -0.17
N PRO A 138 0.50 18.28 0.51
CA PRO A 138 1.06 19.61 0.37
C PRO A 138 2.57 19.71 0.54
N VAL A 139 3.12 19.10 1.60
CA VAL A 139 4.57 19.02 1.81
C VAL A 139 5.23 18.26 0.65
N TRP A 140 4.63 17.15 0.22
CA TRP A 140 5.13 16.39 -0.91
C TRP A 140 5.20 17.22 -2.20
N CYS A 141 4.13 17.96 -2.56
CA CYS A 141 4.11 18.84 -3.73
C CYS A 141 5.22 19.91 -3.66
N ALA A 142 5.33 20.61 -2.52
CA ALA A 142 6.33 21.65 -2.33
C ALA A 142 7.78 21.11 -2.40
N VAL A 143 8.02 19.92 -1.83
CA VAL A 143 9.33 19.26 -1.90
C VAL A 143 9.67 18.86 -3.33
N LEU A 144 8.72 18.31 -4.10
CA LEU A 144 8.99 17.93 -5.49
C LEU A 144 9.20 19.14 -6.40
N ASN A 145 8.40 20.20 -6.24
CA ASN A 145 8.58 21.46 -6.98
C ASN A 145 10.00 22.01 -6.75
N ALA A 146 10.43 22.11 -5.49
CA ALA A 146 11.74 22.62 -5.14
C ALA A 146 12.89 21.68 -5.53
N ALA A 147 12.73 20.36 -5.38
CA ALA A 147 13.76 19.40 -5.79
C ALA A 147 13.95 19.37 -7.31
N SER A 148 12.86 19.41 -8.08
CA SER A 148 12.91 19.52 -9.53
C SER A 148 13.59 20.82 -9.95
N GLN A 149 13.24 21.94 -9.31
CA GLN A 149 13.84 23.24 -9.63
C GLN A 149 15.35 23.26 -9.36
N ARG A 150 15.81 22.68 -8.24
CA ARG A 150 17.24 22.61 -7.93
C ARG A 150 18.02 21.70 -8.87
N LYS A 151 17.41 20.59 -9.32
CA LYS A 151 18.08 19.59 -10.16
C LYS A 151 18.01 19.92 -11.66
N TYR A 152 16.91 20.49 -12.13
CA TYR A 152 16.60 20.67 -13.55
C TYR A 152 16.34 22.13 -13.95
N GLY A 153 16.29 23.07 -13.00
CA GLY A 153 15.97 24.48 -13.27
C GLY A 153 14.49 24.78 -13.47
N VAL A 154 13.60 23.78 -13.35
CA VAL A 154 12.14 23.91 -13.54
C VAL A 154 11.38 23.16 -12.43
N PRO A 155 10.19 23.63 -12.00
CA PRO A 155 9.44 24.78 -12.52
C PRO A 155 9.93 26.11 -11.93
N THR A 156 9.53 27.23 -12.52
CA THR A 156 9.93 28.58 -12.06
C THR A 156 9.49 28.83 -10.63
N SER A 157 10.41 29.27 -9.77
CA SER A 157 10.15 29.56 -8.35
C SER A 157 9.29 30.81 -8.12
N GLU A 158 9.07 31.63 -9.15
CA GLU A 158 8.23 32.82 -9.12
C GLU A 158 6.73 32.49 -9.19
N SER A 159 6.36 31.26 -9.57
CA SER A 159 4.97 30.84 -9.60
C SER A 159 4.39 30.77 -8.18
N GLU A 160 3.23 31.37 -7.95
CA GLU A 160 2.51 31.26 -6.66
C GLU A 160 2.22 29.80 -6.28
N ALA A 161 2.08 28.91 -7.28
CA ALA A 161 1.86 27.49 -7.10
C ALA A 161 3.10 26.71 -6.63
N PHE A 162 4.29 27.31 -6.65
CA PHE A 162 5.56 26.63 -6.35
C PHE A 162 5.68 26.19 -4.88
N GLY A 163 5.21 27.06 -3.97
CA GLY A 163 5.42 26.91 -2.53
C GLY A 163 4.53 25.88 -1.84
N LEU A 164 4.58 25.89 -0.51
CA LEU A 164 3.67 25.11 0.33
C LEU A 164 2.26 25.73 0.29
N HIS A 165 1.25 24.91 -0.01
CA HIS A 165 -0.17 25.28 0.01
C HIS A 165 -0.91 24.41 1.01
N THR A 166 -1.55 24.99 2.03
CA THR A 166 -2.37 24.23 3.01
C THR A 166 -3.75 24.86 3.14
N PRO A 167 -4.80 24.11 3.54
CA PRO A 167 -6.15 24.66 3.65
C PRO A 167 -6.24 25.63 4.83
N THR A 168 -6.49 26.91 4.54
CA THR A 168 -6.44 28.01 5.53
C THR A 168 -7.50 27.93 6.62
N TRP A 169 -8.62 27.26 6.35
CA TRP A 169 -9.68 27.01 7.33
C TRP A 169 -9.34 25.92 8.35
N MET A 170 -8.33 25.10 8.07
CA MET A 170 -7.93 23.98 8.93
C MET A 170 -6.54 24.17 9.53
N ILE A 171 -5.61 24.78 8.79
CA ILE A 171 -4.21 24.94 9.18
C ILE A 171 -3.95 26.42 9.49
N PRO A 172 -3.70 26.77 10.76
CA PRO A 172 -3.37 28.14 11.14
C PRO A 172 -2.07 28.63 10.47
N PRO A 173 -1.92 29.95 10.23
CA PRO A 173 -0.69 30.49 9.65
C PRO A 173 0.59 30.10 10.39
N SER A 174 0.54 30.04 11.73
CA SER A 174 1.69 29.64 12.55
C SER A 174 2.11 28.17 12.36
N GLU A 175 1.16 27.26 12.14
CA GLU A 175 1.47 25.86 11.79
C GLU A 175 2.01 25.78 10.37
N HIS A 176 1.40 26.50 9.43
CA HIS A 176 1.86 26.59 8.06
C HIS A 176 3.32 27.04 7.97
N ASP A 177 3.69 28.11 8.68
CA ASP A 177 5.05 28.65 8.69
C ASP A 177 6.07 27.66 9.26
N GLN A 178 5.70 26.91 10.31
CA GLN A 178 6.54 25.85 10.89
C GLN A 178 6.76 24.69 9.92
N ILE A 179 5.76 24.34 9.12
CA ILE A 179 5.89 23.33 8.06
C ILE A 179 6.81 23.87 6.96
N ARG A 180 6.58 25.11 6.51
CA ARG A 180 7.37 25.75 5.44
C ARG A 180 8.86 25.77 5.81
N ALA A 181 9.18 26.11 7.05
CA ALA A 181 10.57 26.15 7.55
C ALA A 181 11.31 24.80 7.47
N ARG A 182 10.60 23.67 7.30
CA ARG A 182 11.19 22.33 7.18
C ARG A 182 11.38 21.85 5.74
N ILE A 183 10.76 22.52 4.76
CA ILE A 183 10.76 22.09 3.36
C ILE A 183 12.18 21.96 2.81
N ASP A 184 13.07 22.92 3.07
CA ASP A 184 14.44 22.87 2.57
C ASP A 184 15.23 21.66 3.04
N GLY A 185 15.02 21.24 4.30
CA GLY A 185 15.63 20.03 4.84
C GLY A 185 15.12 18.77 4.17
N PHE A 186 13.82 18.72 3.82
CA PHE A 186 13.25 17.60 3.07
C PHE A 186 13.74 17.56 1.63
N VAL A 187 13.88 18.73 0.99
CA VAL A 187 14.44 18.84 -0.37
C VAL A 187 15.88 18.35 -0.39
N ALA A 188 16.71 18.76 0.58
CA ALA A 188 18.07 18.28 0.72
C ALA A 188 18.12 16.75 0.91
N ALA A 189 17.26 16.20 1.77
CA ALA A 189 17.19 14.76 2.01
C ALA A 189 16.76 13.96 0.75
N LEU A 190 15.87 14.49 -0.08
CA LEU A 190 15.49 13.86 -1.35
C LEU A 190 16.64 13.91 -2.36
N LEU A 191 17.32 15.05 -2.49
CA LEU A 191 18.45 15.22 -3.41
C LEU A 191 19.67 14.34 -3.04
N ASP A 192 19.87 14.06 -1.75
CA ASP A 192 20.93 13.16 -1.25
C ASP A 192 20.57 11.65 -1.33
N SER A 193 19.29 11.34 -1.56
CA SER A 193 18.80 9.97 -1.63
C SER A 193 19.03 9.32 -3.00
N ASP A 194 18.88 7.99 -3.07
CA ASP A 194 18.99 7.24 -4.33
C ASP A 194 17.66 7.21 -5.12
N LEU A 195 16.72 8.09 -4.76
CA LEU A 195 15.44 8.24 -5.44
C LEU A 195 15.57 9.17 -6.65
N ASP A 196 14.93 8.79 -7.75
CA ASP A 196 14.89 9.62 -8.94
C ASP A 196 13.95 10.81 -8.74
N VAL A 197 14.55 11.98 -8.58
CA VAL A 197 13.80 13.25 -8.56
C VAL A 197 13.10 13.44 -9.90
N PRO A 198 11.77 13.56 -9.94
CA PRO A 198 11.05 13.77 -11.19
C PRO A 198 11.30 15.19 -11.72
N ARG A 199 11.38 15.32 -13.05
CA ARG A 199 11.37 16.63 -13.71
C ARG A 199 9.93 17.12 -13.83
N LEU A 200 9.68 18.30 -13.30
CA LEU A 200 8.38 18.98 -13.31
C LEU A 200 8.51 20.27 -14.13
N ASP A 201 7.96 20.31 -15.34
CA ASP A 201 7.98 21.54 -16.15
C ASP A 201 7.00 22.60 -15.60
N LYS A 202 5.96 22.18 -14.88
CA LYS A 202 4.96 23.01 -14.19
C LYS A 202 4.86 22.59 -12.73
N PRO A 203 4.59 23.50 -11.79
CA PRO A 203 4.46 23.17 -10.37
C PRO A 203 3.24 22.31 -10.09
N LEU A 204 3.40 21.32 -9.21
CA LEU A 204 2.31 20.57 -8.60
C LEU A 204 1.59 21.48 -7.60
N GLN A 205 0.28 21.69 -7.77
CA GLN A 205 -0.50 22.55 -6.88
C GLN A 205 -1.65 21.77 -6.20
N PRO A 206 -1.65 21.68 -4.86
CA PRO A 206 -2.76 21.13 -4.10
C PRO A 206 -4.05 21.96 -4.26
N ILE A 207 -5.17 21.28 -4.51
CA ILE A 207 -6.52 21.87 -4.50
C ILE A 207 -7.39 21.05 -3.55
N PHE A 208 -7.92 21.66 -2.50
CA PHE A 208 -8.61 20.97 -1.42
C PHE A 208 -10.11 20.89 -1.67
N VAL A 209 -10.68 19.68 -1.64
CA VAL A 209 -12.11 19.47 -1.90
C VAL A 209 -12.71 18.57 -0.82
N THR A 210 -13.86 18.99 -0.28
CA THR A 210 -14.70 18.21 0.63
C THR A 210 -16.15 18.23 0.14
N PRO A 211 -17.06 17.42 0.71
CA PRO A 211 -18.47 17.48 0.32
C PRO A 211 -19.16 18.82 0.60
N GLN A 212 -18.56 19.68 1.42
CA GLN A 212 -19.03 21.03 1.69
C GLN A 212 -18.46 22.09 0.72
N THR A 213 -17.51 21.73 -0.13
CA THR A 213 -16.93 22.66 -1.12
C THR A 213 -17.97 23.00 -2.18
N ASP A 214 -18.16 24.29 -2.43
CA ASP A 214 -18.92 24.77 -3.59
C ASP A 214 -18.14 24.45 -4.87
N LEU A 215 -18.65 23.49 -5.66
CA LEU A 215 -17.97 22.98 -6.85
C LEU A 215 -17.89 24.01 -7.99
N ASP A 216 -18.69 25.08 -7.94
CA ASP A 216 -18.64 26.14 -8.94
C ASP A 216 -17.53 27.16 -8.67
N THR A 217 -16.97 27.15 -7.44
CA THR A 217 -15.80 27.96 -7.05
C THR A 217 -14.46 27.29 -7.39
N LEU A 218 -14.50 26.05 -7.90
CA LEU A 218 -13.28 25.33 -8.25
C LEU A 218 -12.56 26.01 -9.41
N PRO A 219 -11.21 26.08 -9.36
CA PRO A 219 -10.43 26.74 -10.40
C PRO A 219 -10.75 26.22 -11.80
N SER A 220 -10.92 27.14 -12.76
CA SER A 220 -11.11 26.80 -14.18
C SER A 220 -9.92 26.02 -14.77
N SER A 221 -8.76 26.08 -14.12
CA SER A 221 -7.59 25.25 -14.41
C SER A 221 -7.89 23.75 -14.35
N LEU A 222 -8.87 23.33 -13.56
CA LEU A 222 -9.31 21.92 -13.50
C LEU A 222 -10.10 21.47 -14.75
N ALA A 223 -10.57 22.40 -15.58
CA ALA A 223 -11.38 22.09 -16.76
C ALA A 223 -10.53 21.84 -18.02
N ASN A 224 -9.28 22.30 -18.07
CA ASN A 224 -8.42 22.08 -19.24
C ASN A 224 -6.93 21.93 -18.87
N ALA A 225 -6.50 20.70 -18.62
CA ALA A 225 -5.16 20.36 -18.15
C ALA A 225 -4.00 20.77 -19.09
N THR A 226 -4.27 21.04 -20.37
CA THR A 226 -3.25 21.44 -21.35
C THR A 226 -2.94 22.95 -21.30
N ALA A 227 -3.91 23.77 -20.88
CA ALA A 227 -3.85 25.23 -20.90
C ALA A 227 -3.36 25.84 -19.58
N THR A 228 -3.13 25.03 -18.55
CA THR A 228 -2.79 25.53 -17.20
C THR A 228 -1.30 25.72 -17.00
N GLU A 229 -0.91 26.74 -16.25
CA GLU A 229 0.48 26.92 -15.81
C GLU A 229 0.87 26.00 -14.64
N ILE A 230 -0.07 25.17 -14.18
CA ILE A 230 0.06 24.31 -13.01
C ILE A 230 -0.34 22.87 -13.34
N VAL A 231 0.09 21.92 -12.51
CA VAL A 231 -0.42 20.55 -12.47
C VAL A 231 -1.31 20.39 -11.22
N PRO A 232 -2.65 20.43 -11.35
CA PRO A 232 -3.55 20.35 -10.21
C PRO A 232 -3.54 18.97 -9.55
N ILE A 233 -3.41 18.97 -8.22
CA ILE A 233 -3.56 17.78 -7.37
C ILE A 233 -4.78 18.01 -6.48
N VAL A 234 -5.93 17.51 -6.92
CA VAL A 234 -7.21 17.58 -6.20
C VAL A 234 -7.16 16.62 -5.01
N LEU A 235 -7.11 17.16 -3.80
CA LEU A 235 -7.08 16.43 -2.54
C LEU A 235 -8.50 16.31 -2.02
N LEU A 236 -9.13 15.16 -2.34
CA LEU A 236 -10.54 14.92 -2.13
C LEU A 236 -10.78 14.15 -0.83
N SER A 237 -11.33 14.82 0.18
CA SER A 237 -11.87 14.16 1.37
C SER A 237 -13.25 13.61 1.02
N ALA A 238 -13.40 12.28 0.99
CA ALA A 238 -14.63 11.66 0.50
C ALA A 238 -15.85 11.88 1.43
N SER A 239 -15.63 11.83 2.74
CA SER A 239 -16.72 11.87 3.72
C SER A 239 -17.09 13.28 4.15
N ARG A 240 -18.40 13.53 4.37
CA ARG A 240 -18.87 14.82 4.88
C ARG A 240 -18.44 15.00 6.33
N PHE A 241 -17.90 16.18 6.63
CA PHE A 241 -17.65 16.59 8.01
C PHE A 241 -18.94 16.68 8.84
N ILE A 242 -18.96 16.02 10.00
CA ILE A 242 -20.03 16.13 10.99
C ILE A 242 -19.46 16.87 12.20
N SER A 243 -20.00 18.05 12.54
CA SER A 243 -19.59 18.78 13.74
C SER A 243 -20.21 18.14 15.00
N ASP A 244 -19.48 18.16 16.12
CA ASP A 244 -20.00 17.66 17.40
C ASP A 244 -21.15 18.53 17.94
N SER A 245 -21.24 19.80 17.52
CA SER A 245 -22.30 20.75 17.90
C SER A 245 -23.62 20.56 17.15
N ALA A 246 -23.62 19.90 15.98
CA ALA A 246 -24.85 19.60 15.23
C ALA A 246 -25.81 18.67 15.99
N LYS A 247 -25.41 18.16 17.16
CA LYS A 247 -26.23 17.32 18.04
C LYS A 247 -26.93 18.07 19.18
N LEU A 248 -26.64 19.36 19.38
CA LEU A 248 -27.22 20.11 20.51
C LEU A 248 -28.50 20.88 20.16
N ASP A 249 -28.65 21.33 18.91
CA ASP A 249 -29.69 22.32 18.56
C ASP A 249 -30.78 21.81 17.61
N SER A 250 -30.68 20.57 17.10
CA SER A 250 -31.70 19.99 16.22
C SER A 250 -32.48 18.90 16.96
N ASN A 251 -33.82 18.99 16.91
CA ASN A 251 -34.71 17.86 17.14
C ASN A 251 -34.14 16.57 16.50
N PRO A 252 -34.33 15.37 17.10
CA PRO A 252 -33.69 14.13 16.64
C PRO A 252 -34.06 13.67 15.23
N THR A 253 -34.93 14.41 14.53
CA THR A 253 -35.36 14.15 13.16
C THR A 253 -34.38 14.63 12.08
N GLU A 254 -33.40 15.49 12.40
CA GLU A 254 -32.49 16.06 11.37
C GLU A 254 -30.99 15.83 11.63
N GLY A 255 -30.59 15.39 12.83
CA GLY A 255 -29.17 15.20 13.19
C GLY A 255 -28.64 13.75 13.08
N ALA A 256 -29.54 12.79 12.92
CA ALA A 256 -29.26 11.47 12.40
C ALA A 256 -30.09 11.36 11.13
N GLU A 257 -29.61 11.99 10.04
CA GLU A 257 -30.19 11.76 8.71
C GLU A 257 -30.15 10.26 8.48
N THR A 258 -31.29 9.63 8.77
CA THR A 258 -31.60 8.32 8.27
C THR A 258 -31.82 8.63 6.80
N ASP A 259 -30.75 8.53 6.00
CA ASP A 259 -30.85 8.61 4.55
C ASP A 259 -32.03 7.73 4.13
N ALA A 260 -32.72 8.04 3.03
CA ALA A 260 -33.96 7.36 2.60
C ALA A 260 -33.89 5.81 2.56
N LYS A 261 -32.68 5.23 2.70
CA LYS A 261 -32.33 3.82 2.82
C LYS A 261 -32.20 3.26 4.25
N GLY A 262 -32.53 4.00 5.32
CA GLY A 262 -32.67 3.43 6.67
C GLY A 262 -31.38 3.24 7.47
N PHE A 263 -30.25 3.85 7.08
CA PHE A 263 -28.95 3.67 7.75
C PHE A 263 -28.49 4.94 8.48
N VAL A 264 -27.62 4.78 9.49
CA VAL A 264 -27.00 5.89 10.22
C VAL A 264 -25.68 6.23 9.54
N TYR A 265 -25.55 7.46 9.03
CA TYR A 265 -24.32 7.91 8.38
C TYR A 265 -23.12 7.96 9.34
N VAL A 266 -21.96 7.47 8.87
CA VAL A 266 -20.70 7.41 9.61
C VAL A 266 -19.60 8.08 8.78
N GLN A 267 -19.21 9.30 9.15
CA GLN A 267 -18.05 9.99 8.57
C GLN A 267 -16.79 9.11 8.66
N GLY A 268 -16.06 8.98 7.56
CA GLY A 268 -14.81 8.22 7.52
C GLY A 268 -15.05 6.73 7.74
N ALA A 269 -16.15 6.20 7.20
CA ALA A 269 -16.57 4.82 7.41
C ALA A 269 -15.47 3.80 7.06
N GLY A 270 -14.78 3.98 5.93
CA GLY A 270 -13.67 3.17 5.43
C GLY A 270 -12.38 3.18 6.27
N ASP A 271 -12.26 4.09 7.24
CA ASP A 271 -11.07 4.23 8.09
C ASP A 271 -11.09 3.24 9.28
N ASP A 272 -9.91 2.88 9.82
CA ASP A 272 -9.59 1.63 10.56
C ASP A 272 -10.58 0.48 10.33
N HIS A 273 -10.65 0.02 9.08
CA HIS A 273 -11.51 -1.08 8.64
C HIS A 273 -11.19 -2.40 9.33
N GLU A 274 -9.98 -2.56 9.87
CA GLU A 274 -9.54 -3.73 10.64
C GLU A 274 -10.45 -4.00 11.85
N ASN A 275 -11.13 -2.96 12.36
CA ASN A 275 -12.01 -3.05 13.52
C ASN A 275 -13.47 -3.43 13.19
N TRP A 276 -13.90 -3.37 11.92
CA TRP A 276 -15.31 -3.55 11.57
C TRP A 276 -15.55 -4.36 10.29
N ALA A 277 -14.58 -4.47 9.38
CA ALA A 277 -14.77 -5.04 8.04
C ALA A 277 -14.83 -6.57 8.03
N ARG A 278 -14.49 -7.26 9.14
CA ARG A 278 -14.59 -8.73 9.27
C ARG A 278 -13.83 -9.50 8.15
N GLY A 279 -12.71 -8.94 7.69
CA GLY A 279 -11.92 -9.51 6.58
C GLY A 279 -12.37 -9.11 5.18
N LEU A 280 -13.47 -8.35 5.04
CA LEU A 280 -13.88 -7.75 3.77
C LEU A 280 -12.84 -6.75 3.29
N THR A 281 -12.43 -6.88 2.03
CA THR A 281 -11.52 -5.96 1.35
C THR A 281 -12.31 -4.99 0.45
N PRO A 282 -11.74 -3.82 0.09
CA PRO A 282 -12.31 -2.94 -0.93
C PRO A 282 -12.62 -3.65 -2.24
N ASP A 283 -11.72 -4.51 -2.74
CA ASP A 283 -11.95 -5.26 -3.98
C ASP A 283 -13.19 -6.15 -3.88
N LEU A 284 -13.34 -6.89 -2.77
CA LEU A 284 -14.53 -7.72 -2.53
C LEU A 284 -15.80 -6.89 -2.37
N PHE A 285 -15.70 -5.76 -1.68
CA PHE A 285 -16.83 -4.84 -1.55
C PHE A 285 -17.27 -4.35 -2.92
N TRP A 286 -16.36 -3.86 -3.76
CA TRP A 286 -16.70 -3.34 -5.10
C TRP A 286 -17.22 -4.41 -6.05
N GLN A 287 -16.73 -5.64 -5.96
CA GLN A 287 -17.22 -6.76 -6.76
C GLN A 287 -18.64 -7.19 -6.38
N HIS A 288 -19.03 -7.02 -5.12
CA HIS A 288 -20.30 -7.49 -4.57
C HIS A 288 -21.16 -6.36 -3.97
N ASN A 289 -20.92 -5.11 -4.35
CA ASN A 289 -21.50 -3.94 -3.68
C ASN A 289 -23.02 -3.93 -3.77
N GLU A 290 -23.61 -4.27 -4.92
CA GLU A 290 -25.05 -4.33 -5.13
C GLU A 290 -25.71 -5.33 -4.17
N ALA A 291 -25.16 -6.53 -4.06
CA ALA A 291 -25.65 -7.57 -3.17
C ALA A 291 -25.49 -7.20 -1.68
N LEU A 292 -24.34 -6.63 -1.31
CA LEU A 292 -24.06 -6.22 0.07
C LEU A 292 -24.93 -5.03 0.51
N LEU A 293 -25.20 -4.08 -0.37
CA LEU A 293 -26.04 -2.91 -0.09
C LEU A 293 -27.54 -3.21 -0.15
N ALA A 294 -27.94 -4.31 -0.80
CA ALA A 294 -29.32 -4.79 -0.79
C ALA A 294 -29.64 -5.71 0.40
N CYS A 295 -28.61 -6.21 1.09
CA CYS A 295 -28.76 -7.14 2.20
C CYS A 295 -29.36 -6.46 3.44
N GLU A 296 -30.30 -7.13 4.11
CA GLU A 296 -30.86 -6.65 5.37
C GLU A 296 -29.80 -6.58 6.47
N LYS A 297 -29.95 -5.59 7.35
CA LYS A 297 -28.99 -5.29 8.43
C LYS A 297 -28.65 -6.50 9.30
N ASP A 298 -29.65 -7.33 9.61
CA ASP A 298 -29.49 -8.48 10.50
C ASP A 298 -28.76 -9.67 9.83
N LEU A 299 -28.76 -9.73 8.50
CA LEU A 299 -28.15 -10.81 7.72
C LEU A 299 -26.77 -10.43 7.13
N LEU A 300 -26.45 -9.14 7.09
CA LEU A 300 -25.24 -8.65 6.42
C LEU A 300 -23.94 -9.17 7.04
N GLU A 301 -23.86 -9.30 8.37
CA GLU A 301 -22.64 -9.85 9.01
C GLU A 301 -22.36 -11.28 8.56
N GLU A 302 -23.40 -12.12 8.47
CA GLU A 302 -23.30 -13.50 8.01
C GLU A 302 -22.97 -13.57 6.51
N ALA A 303 -23.61 -12.70 5.70
CA ALA A 303 -23.33 -12.61 4.27
C ALA A 303 -21.86 -12.24 4.00
N VAL A 304 -21.30 -11.29 4.75
CA VAL A 304 -19.88 -10.89 4.65
C VAL A 304 -18.95 -12.04 5.08
N ASP A 305 -19.24 -12.70 6.19
CA ASP A 305 -18.43 -13.82 6.67
C ASP A 305 -18.40 -14.97 5.64
N ASN A 306 -19.56 -15.27 5.03
CA ASN A 306 -19.65 -16.27 3.97
C ASN A 306 -18.87 -15.84 2.74
N LEU A 307 -18.99 -14.59 2.29
CA LEU A 307 -18.26 -14.06 1.14
C LEU A 307 -16.74 -14.18 1.33
N VAL A 308 -16.23 -13.74 2.48
CA VAL A 308 -14.79 -13.78 2.80
C VAL A 308 -14.26 -15.22 2.87
N LYS A 309 -15.04 -16.15 3.44
CA LYS A 309 -14.69 -17.59 3.47
C LYS A 309 -14.61 -18.17 2.06
N HIS A 310 -15.63 -17.96 1.22
CA HIS A 310 -15.66 -18.49 -0.14
C HIS A 310 -14.50 -17.95 -0.98
N HIS A 311 -14.17 -16.67 -0.85
CA HIS A 311 -13.05 -16.08 -1.58
C HIS A 311 -11.69 -16.64 -1.11
N SER A 312 -11.53 -16.87 0.20
CA SER A 312 -10.32 -17.48 0.76
C SER A 312 -10.12 -18.94 0.30
N THR A 313 -11.19 -19.67 0.04
CA THR A 313 -11.13 -21.07 -0.45
C THR A 313 -11.02 -21.19 -1.97
N ALA A 314 -11.64 -20.28 -2.72
CA ALA A 314 -11.67 -20.33 -4.19
C ALA A 314 -10.45 -19.66 -4.83
N SER A 315 -9.94 -18.59 -4.24
CA SER A 315 -8.74 -17.90 -4.71
C SER A 315 -7.54 -18.36 -3.88
N GLY A 316 -6.96 -19.50 -4.24
CA GLY A 316 -5.60 -19.87 -3.81
C GLY A 316 -4.53 -18.93 -4.40
N SER A 317 -4.86 -17.68 -4.73
CA SER A 317 -4.11 -16.78 -5.61
C SER A 317 -4.28 -15.32 -5.16
N SER A 318 -3.14 -14.63 -5.02
CA SER A 318 -2.86 -13.21 -5.34
C SER A 318 -4.00 -12.17 -5.37
N ALA A 319 -4.98 -12.22 -4.47
CA ALA A 319 -5.96 -11.14 -4.36
C ALA A 319 -5.32 -9.95 -3.65
N HIS A 320 -4.99 -8.90 -4.41
CA HIS A 320 -4.52 -7.65 -3.83
C HIS A 320 -5.63 -7.03 -2.97
N TRP A 321 -5.23 -6.25 -1.95
CA TRP A 321 -6.18 -5.51 -1.10
C TRP A 321 -7.08 -4.56 -1.90
N PHE A 322 -6.53 -3.98 -2.97
CA PHE A 322 -7.26 -3.14 -3.92
C PHE A 322 -6.57 -3.15 -5.30
N THR A 323 -7.35 -3.29 -6.38
CA THR A 323 -6.87 -3.41 -7.76
C THR A 323 -7.56 -2.38 -8.66
N PRO A 324 -6.84 -1.32 -9.08
CA PRO A 324 -7.32 -0.39 -10.11
C PRO A 324 -7.68 -1.13 -11.41
N ARG A 325 -8.78 -0.75 -12.06
CA ARG A 325 -9.26 -1.38 -13.30
C ARG A 325 -9.37 -0.43 -14.49
N ALA A 326 -9.12 0.88 -14.31
CA ALA A 326 -9.24 1.86 -15.39
C ALA A 326 -8.13 1.79 -16.46
N ALA A 327 -7.21 0.81 -16.40
CA ALA A 327 -6.20 0.61 -17.42
C ALA A 327 -6.74 -0.28 -18.57
N GLY A 328 -7.27 0.37 -19.63
CA GLY A 328 -7.40 -0.24 -20.95
C GLY A 328 -8.80 -0.21 -21.59
N SER A 329 -9.16 0.92 -22.23
CA SER A 329 -10.17 0.96 -23.28
C SER A 329 -9.78 1.99 -24.35
N GLU A 330 -8.91 1.58 -25.26
CA GLU A 330 -8.86 1.95 -26.69
C GLU A 330 -7.82 1.01 -27.36
N PRO A 331 -8.22 0.09 -28.26
CA PRO A 331 -7.30 -0.56 -29.17
C PRO A 331 -7.16 0.32 -30.43
N SER A 332 -6.12 1.13 -30.50
CA SER A 332 -5.74 1.80 -31.75
C SER A 332 -4.26 1.56 -32.05
N ASP A 333 -4.03 0.95 -33.21
CA ASP A 333 -2.76 0.62 -33.84
C ASP A 333 -1.60 1.55 -33.47
N GLY A 334 -0.59 0.96 -32.81
CA GLY A 334 0.62 1.66 -32.40
C GLY A 334 1.11 1.16 -31.05
N ALA A 335 1.78 0.02 -31.04
CA ALA A 335 2.65 -0.35 -29.94
C ALA A 335 3.63 0.81 -29.67
N ASP A 336 3.55 1.45 -28.50
CA ASP A 336 4.68 1.76 -27.61
C ASP A 336 4.40 2.91 -26.63
N ALA A 337 4.87 2.70 -25.39
CA ALA A 337 5.62 3.66 -24.54
C ALA A 337 5.13 3.87 -23.09
N ALA A 338 4.01 3.29 -22.64
CA ALA A 338 3.54 3.46 -21.26
C ALA A 338 3.78 2.27 -20.30
N ASP A 339 4.24 1.12 -20.81
CA ASP A 339 4.47 -0.11 -20.02
C ASP A 339 5.94 -0.58 -20.03
N ARG A 340 6.86 0.27 -20.50
CA ARG A 340 8.30 -0.01 -20.37
C ARG A 340 8.79 0.40 -18.98
N LEU A 341 8.35 -0.36 -17.98
CA LEU A 341 9.07 -0.53 -16.72
C LEU A 341 9.37 -2.02 -16.54
N ALA A 342 10.19 -2.57 -17.44
CA ALA A 342 10.88 -3.87 -17.33
C ALA A 342 10.14 -4.97 -16.51
N GLY A 343 8.88 -5.23 -16.85
CA GLY A 343 8.09 -6.30 -16.27
C GLY A 343 8.12 -7.55 -17.15
N THR A 344 8.23 -8.73 -16.56
CA THR A 344 7.99 -9.99 -17.29
C THR A 344 6.48 -10.20 -17.50
N PRO A 345 6.05 -11.10 -18.42
CA PRO A 345 4.63 -11.40 -18.64
C PRO A 345 3.87 -11.82 -17.36
N GLU A 346 4.59 -12.35 -16.36
CA GLU A 346 4.04 -12.75 -15.07
C GLU A 346 3.96 -11.60 -14.04
N GLY A 347 4.33 -10.38 -14.42
CA GLY A 347 4.29 -9.20 -13.55
C GLY A 347 5.50 -9.06 -12.62
N ASP A 348 6.60 -9.78 -12.88
CA ASP A 348 7.82 -9.68 -12.08
C ASP A 348 8.60 -8.44 -12.45
N VAL A 349 9.04 -7.68 -11.44
CA VAL A 349 9.65 -6.35 -11.63
C VAL A 349 11.12 -6.37 -11.31
N GLU A 350 11.96 -5.91 -12.24
CA GLU A 350 13.39 -5.74 -12.01
C GLU A 350 13.70 -4.54 -11.10
N VAL A 351 14.59 -4.74 -10.13
CA VAL A 351 15.01 -3.68 -9.22
C VAL A 351 16.25 -2.97 -9.75
N GLY A 352 16.05 -1.80 -10.35
CA GLY A 352 17.13 -0.85 -10.65
C GLY A 352 18.25 -1.40 -11.54
N ASP A 353 17.90 -2.21 -12.53
CA ASP A 353 18.84 -2.80 -13.51
C ASP A 353 19.91 -3.75 -12.92
N THR A 354 19.64 -4.29 -11.74
CA THR A 354 20.58 -5.17 -11.01
C THR A 354 20.54 -6.63 -11.45
N GLY A 355 19.62 -7.02 -12.33
CA GLY A 355 19.32 -8.43 -12.63
C GLY A 355 18.48 -9.14 -11.56
N ILE A 356 18.07 -8.44 -10.48
CA ILE A 356 17.23 -8.98 -9.42
C ILE A 356 15.77 -8.57 -9.65
N PHE A 357 14.90 -9.57 -9.75
CA PHE A 357 13.46 -9.44 -9.94
C PHE A 357 12.72 -9.80 -8.66
N ILE A 358 11.60 -9.12 -8.42
CA ILE A 358 10.65 -9.45 -7.35
C ILE A 358 9.29 -9.79 -7.93
N GLY A 359 8.69 -10.86 -7.42
CA GLY A 359 7.40 -11.37 -7.87
C GLY A 359 6.52 -11.89 -6.72
N ALA A 360 5.25 -12.14 -7.04
CA ALA A 360 4.31 -12.82 -6.15
C ALA A 360 3.99 -14.22 -6.71
N ARG A 361 4.20 -15.26 -5.90
CA ARG A 361 3.90 -16.66 -6.23
C ARG A 361 3.42 -17.39 -4.99
N THR A 362 2.46 -18.30 -5.14
CA THR A 362 1.92 -19.08 -4.02
C THR A 362 2.96 -20.05 -3.48
N ALA A 363 2.81 -20.52 -2.25
CA ALA A 363 3.74 -21.51 -1.67
C ALA A 363 3.77 -22.83 -2.46
N GLU A 364 2.68 -23.18 -3.12
CA GLU A 364 2.51 -24.39 -3.93
C GLU A 364 2.71 -24.14 -5.44
N HIS A 365 3.16 -22.94 -5.83
CA HIS A 365 3.32 -22.59 -7.24
C HIS A 365 4.35 -23.50 -7.92
N ASP A 366 3.94 -24.13 -9.02
CA ASP A 366 4.83 -24.92 -9.86
C ASP A 366 5.29 -24.08 -11.05
N PHE A 367 6.60 -23.81 -11.10
CA PHE A 367 7.21 -23.01 -12.15
C PHE A 367 7.23 -23.78 -13.46
N SER A 368 6.69 -23.16 -14.51
CA SER A 368 6.72 -23.70 -15.86
C SER A 368 8.16 -23.83 -16.39
N PRO A 369 8.41 -24.69 -17.40
CA PRO A 369 9.73 -24.76 -18.05
C PRO A 369 10.18 -23.40 -18.59
N ASN A 370 9.26 -22.60 -19.11
CA ASN A 370 9.55 -21.27 -19.65
C ASN A 370 10.05 -20.33 -18.54
N GLU A 371 9.38 -20.28 -17.39
CA GLU A 371 9.83 -19.49 -16.22
C GLU A 371 11.21 -19.93 -15.76
N ARG A 372 11.45 -21.24 -15.70
CA ARG A 372 12.74 -21.81 -15.30
C ARG A 372 13.87 -21.49 -16.28
N THR A 373 13.57 -21.20 -17.54
CA THR A 373 14.55 -20.72 -18.53
C THR A 373 14.75 -19.20 -18.51
N LEU A 374 13.77 -18.45 -17.99
CA LEU A 374 13.82 -16.99 -17.93
C LEU A 374 14.78 -16.48 -16.85
N TYR A 375 14.92 -17.24 -15.76
CA TYR A 375 15.74 -16.89 -14.61
C TYR A 375 16.86 -17.91 -14.39
N ASN A 376 18.08 -17.41 -14.15
CA ASN A 376 19.22 -18.22 -13.75
C ASN A 376 19.04 -18.80 -12.33
N LEU A 377 18.31 -18.07 -11.46
CA LEU A 377 17.96 -18.51 -10.11
C LEU A 377 16.56 -18.01 -9.74
N ILE A 378 15.73 -18.88 -9.20
CA ILE A 378 14.43 -18.55 -8.61
C ILE A 378 14.51 -18.88 -7.13
N VAL A 379 14.45 -17.88 -6.26
CA VAL A 379 14.30 -18.05 -4.82
C VAL A 379 12.83 -17.98 -4.45
N HIS A 380 12.25 -19.12 -4.10
CA HIS A 380 10.81 -19.28 -3.87
C HIS A 380 10.53 -19.58 -2.40
N PHE A 381 9.75 -18.71 -1.75
CA PHE A 381 9.34 -18.93 -0.36
C PHE A 381 8.18 -19.93 -0.29
N THR A 382 8.41 -21.06 0.37
CA THR A 382 7.43 -22.13 0.55
C THR A 382 6.98 -22.24 2.00
N SER A 383 5.74 -22.66 2.22
CA SER A 383 5.22 -22.97 3.55
C SER A 383 5.82 -24.30 4.05
N LEU A 384 6.04 -24.42 5.36
CA LEU A 384 6.30 -25.72 5.98
C LEU A 384 5.02 -26.58 5.84
N PRO A 385 5.11 -27.85 5.44
CA PRO A 385 3.95 -28.74 5.49
C PRO A 385 3.46 -28.85 6.95
N SER A 386 2.14 -28.78 7.14
CA SER A 386 1.50 -29.00 8.44
C SER A 386 1.82 -30.43 8.90
N PRO A 387 2.33 -30.66 10.13
CA PRO A 387 2.64 -32.00 10.60
C PRO A 387 1.33 -32.72 10.95
N ALA A 388 0.72 -33.36 9.95
CA ALA A 388 -0.29 -34.38 10.20
C ALA A 388 0.43 -35.66 10.66
N GLY A 389 0.55 -35.80 11.99
CA GLY A 389 0.96 -37.01 12.67
C GLY A 389 2.46 -37.26 12.64
N LEU A 390 3.11 -37.14 13.80
CA LEU A 390 3.96 -38.17 14.40
C LEU A 390 4.61 -37.60 15.67
N SER A 391 4.37 -38.29 16.76
CA SER A 391 5.08 -38.20 18.02
C SER A 391 6.55 -38.62 17.81
N ASP A 392 7.50 -37.70 17.91
CA ASP A 392 8.69 -37.86 18.76
C ASP A 392 9.58 -36.60 18.71
N PHE A 393 9.73 -35.94 19.87
CA PHE A 393 10.59 -34.79 20.07
C PHE A 393 12.05 -35.26 20.20
N SER A 394 12.76 -35.47 19.09
CA SER A 394 14.23 -35.48 19.08
C SER A 394 14.89 -35.32 17.70
N SER A 395 14.16 -35.32 16.58
CA SER A 395 14.74 -35.25 15.23
C SER A 395 14.67 -33.86 14.56
N ASP A 396 14.01 -32.88 15.16
CA ASP A 396 13.73 -31.57 14.53
C ASP A 396 14.93 -30.63 14.38
N LEU A 397 16.11 -30.99 14.90
CA LEU A 397 17.35 -30.26 14.58
C LEU A 397 18.00 -30.76 13.28
N ALA A 398 17.66 -31.99 12.85
CA ALA A 398 18.19 -32.61 11.63
C ALA A 398 17.31 -32.33 10.39
N ALA A 399 16.08 -31.86 10.56
CA ALA A 399 15.24 -31.39 9.43
C ALA A 399 15.58 -29.97 8.95
N LEU A 400 16.52 -29.30 9.65
CA LEU A 400 17.24 -28.11 9.16
C LEU A 400 18.53 -28.49 8.42
N ASP A 401 18.72 -29.77 8.10
CA ASP A 401 19.79 -30.21 7.22
C ASP A 401 19.49 -29.68 5.81
N VAL A 402 20.20 -28.60 5.48
CA VAL A 402 20.33 -28.06 4.13
C VAL A 402 21.04 -29.14 3.33
N SER A 403 20.29 -30.16 2.93
CA SER A 403 20.77 -31.12 1.95
C SER A 403 21.07 -30.34 0.68
N ASP A 404 22.33 -30.43 0.26
CA ASP A 404 22.91 -29.90 -0.98
C ASP A 404 22.31 -30.67 -2.18
N SER A 405 20.97 -30.61 -2.29
CA SER A 405 20.19 -31.29 -3.31
C SER A 405 20.20 -30.42 -4.57
N ASP A 406 20.87 -30.97 -5.58
CA ASP A 406 20.97 -30.54 -6.97
C ASP A 406 21.47 -29.11 -7.20
N ALA A 407 22.78 -29.01 -7.35
CA ALA A 407 23.49 -27.89 -7.99
C ALA A 407 23.05 -27.59 -9.44
N THR A 408 22.01 -28.26 -9.95
CA THR A 408 21.43 -28.13 -11.29
C THR A 408 19.99 -27.59 -11.30
N SER A 409 19.30 -27.50 -10.16
CA SER A 409 17.96 -26.91 -10.11
C SER A 409 18.04 -25.37 -10.06
N SER A 410 17.40 -24.71 -11.03
CA SER A 410 17.26 -23.24 -11.06
C SER A 410 16.36 -22.71 -9.95
N VAL A 411 15.58 -23.57 -9.27
CA VAL A 411 14.68 -23.17 -8.18
C VAL A 411 15.28 -23.54 -6.82
N TYR A 412 15.43 -22.54 -5.96
CA TYR A 412 15.89 -22.64 -4.59
C TYR A 412 14.73 -22.38 -3.61
N PRO A 413 14.11 -23.44 -3.05
CA PRO A 413 13.01 -23.30 -2.12
C PRO A 413 13.51 -22.81 -0.75
N LEU A 414 12.80 -21.86 -0.16
CA LEU A 414 13.09 -21.30 1.15
C LEU A 414 11.88 -21.52 2.07
N HIS A 415 11.96 -22.55 2.91
CA HIS A 415 10.86 -22.95 3.79
C HIS A 415 10.72 -21.97 4.97
N MET A 416 9.81 -21.01 4.84
CA MET A 416 9.56 -19.99 5.87
C MET A 416 8.08 -19.62 5.94
N SER A 417 7.53 -19.63 7.15
CA SER A 417 6.16 -19.14 7.35
C SER A 417 6.13 -17.60 7.42
N PRO A 418 5.17 -16.91 6.78
CA PRO A 418 5.11 -15.43 6.74
C PRO A 418 4.74 -14.76 8.09
N ASN A 419 4.74 -15.52 9.17
CA ASN A 419 4.34 -15.08 10.51
C ASN A 419 5.56 -14.78 11.41
N LYS A 420 5.32 -14.52 12.70
CA LYS A 420 6.40 -14.25 13.68
C LYS A 420 7.50 -15.32 13.73
N LYS A 421 7.21 -16.57 13.34
CA LYS A 421 8.22 -17.64 13.26
C LYS A 421 9.18 -17.43 12.09
N GLY A 422 8.69 -17.01 10.92
CA GLY A 422 9.56 -16.67 9.78
C GLY A 422 10.50 -15.50 10.10
N LEU A 423 10.04 -14.50 10.84
CA LEU A 423 10.90 -13.40 11.30
C LEU A 423 12.12 -13.87 12.11
N LEU A 424 12.02 -15.00 12.83
CA LEU A 424 13.15 -15.55 13.59
C LEU A 424 14.11 -16.35 12.68
N ALA A 425 13.57 -17.03 11.67
CA ALA A 425 14.34 -17.84 10.72
C ALA A 425 15.16 -17.01 9.72
N ILE A 426 14.89 -15.70 9.56
CA ILE A 426 15.66 -14.82 8.65
C ILE A 426 17.17 -14.92 8.88
N ARG A 427 17.63 -14.98 10.14
CA ARG A 427 19.05 -15.02 10.47
C ARG A 427 19.78 -16.26 9.95
N THR A 428 19.07 -17.39 9.83
CA THR A 428 19.65 -18.66 9.37
C THR A 428 19.37 -18.90 7.89
N ALA A 429 18.16 -18.59 7.42
CA ALA A 429 17.73 -18.89 6.06
C ALA A 429 18.27 -17.91 5.00
N PHE A 430 18.48 -16.63 5.34
CA PHE A 430 18.88 -15.63 4.32
C PHE A 430 20.36 -15.74 3.95
N SER A 431 21.26 -16.12 4.87
CA SER A 431 22.71 -16.18 4.57
C SER A 431 23.03 -17.14 3.41
N PRO A 432 22.51 -18.39 3.39
CA PRO A 432 22.70 -19.29 2.24
C PRO A 432 22.06 -18.74 0.96
N ALA A 433 20.88 -18.13 1.06
CA ALA A 433 20.19 -17.54 -0.09
C ALA A 433 20.99 -16.39 -0.72
N ILE A 434 21.53 -15.48 0.10
CA ILE A 434 22.40 -14.38 -0.36
C ILE A 434 23.67 -14.93 -1.02
N ALA A 435 24.28 -15.97 -0.45
CA ALA A 435 25.46 -16.60 -1.02
C ALA A 435 25.18 -17.23 -2.40
N ARG A 436 24.04 -17.93 -2.55
CA ARG A 436 23.62 -18.53 -3.82
C ARG A 436 23.28 -17.46 -4.87
N ALA A 437 22.58 -16.40 -4.47
CA ALA A 437 22.30 -15.26 -5.33
C ALA A 437 23.60 -14.61 -5.82
N TYR A 438 24.55 -14.34 -4.92
CA TYR A 438 25.85 -13.78 -5.28
C TYR A 438 26.61 -14.65 -6.28
N ARG A 439 26.70 -15.96 -6.05
CA ARG A 439 27.38 -16.89 -6.98
C ARG A 439 26.76 -16.84 -8.37
N THR A 440 25.43 -16.77 -8.44
CA THR A 440 24.69 -16.67 -9.71
C THR A 440 24.98 -15.34 -10.43
N LEU A 441 25.06 -14.24 -9.68
CA LEU A 441 25.35 -12.92 -10.25
C LEU A 441 26.77 -12.79 -10.83
N VAL A 442 27.74 -13.48 -10.21
CA VAL A 442 29.17 -13.39 -10.61
C VAL A 442 29.56 -14.51 -11.59
N ASP A 443 28.69 -15.49 -11.84
CA ASP A 443 28.98 -16.64 -12.70
C ASP A 443 29.30 -16.20 -14.15
N PRO A 444 30.53 -16.43 -14.64
CA PRO A 444 30.92 -16.13 -16.02
C PRO A 444 30.14 -16.93 -17.06
N ALA A 445 29.58 -18.10 -16.71
CA ALA A 445 28.75 -18.89 -17.63
C ALA A 445 27.44 -18.17 -17.99
N SER A 446 26.98 -17.23 -17.15
CA SER A 446 25.86 -16.35 -17.45
C SER A 446 26.24 -15.20 -18.40
N ALA A 447 27.53 -14.96 -18.65
CA ALA A 447 28.02 -13.82 -19.45
C ALA A 447 27.88 -14.00 -20.97
N VAL A 448 27.38 -15.14 -21.46
CA VAL A 448 27.10 -15.34 -22.89
C VAL A 448 25.76 -14.68 -23.25
N GLY A 449 25.79 -13.35 -23.40
CA GLY A 449 24.76 -12.58 -24.12
C GLY A 449 23.70 -11.82 -23.30
N SER A 450 23.59 -12.00 -21.98
CA SER A 450 22.70 -11.20 -21.12
C SER A 450 23.12 -11.22 -19.66
N ARG A 451 22.77 -10.19 -18.87
CA ARG A 451 23.00 -10.18 -17.42
C ARG A 451 22.24 -11.34 -16.73
N PRO A 452 22.81 -12.00 -15.71
CA PRO A 452 22.09 -13.05 -14.97
C PRO A 452 20.83 -12.49 -14.32
N LYS A 453 19.73 -13.24 -14.39
CA LYS A 453 18.43 -12.87 -13.85
C LYS A 453 18.07 -13.75 -12.66
N ILE A 454 17.72 -13.11 -11.54
CA ILE A 454 17.34 -13.79 -10.30
C ILE A 454 15.93 -13.35 -9.92
N LEU A 455 14.98 -14.27 -9.81
CA LEU A 455 13.64 -14.00 -9.28
C LEU A 455 13.59 -14.31 -7.78
N VAL A 456 13.07 -13.40 -6.98
CA VAL A 456 12.75 -13.64 -5.56
C VAL A 456 11.24 -13.46 -5.36
N CYS A 457 10.54 -14.51 -4.94
CA CYS A 457 9.08 -14.48 -4.84
C CYS A 457 8.52 -15.14 -3.58
N CYS A 458 7.49 -14.52 -3.01
CA CYS A 458 6.68 -15.06 -1.92
C CYS A 458 5.19 -14.81 -2.21
N GLN A 459 4.30 -15.33 -1.34
CA GLN A 459 2.84 -15.27 -1.53
C GLN A 459 2.32 -13.88 -1.93
N ASP A 460 2.80 -12.83 -1.26
CA ASP A 460 2.36 -11.44 -1.42
C ASP A 460 3.37 -10.55 -2.16
N GLY A 461 4.53 -11.09 -2.53
CA GLY A 461 5.61 -10.33 -3.16
C GLY A 461 6.15 -9.16 -2.32
N LYS A 462 6.03 -9.21 -0.98
CA LYS A 462 6.28 -8.03 -0.12
C LYS A 462 7.26 -8.27 1.02
N ASP A 463 6.82 -8.92 2.10
CA ASP A 463 7.57 -8.88 3.36
C ASP A 463 8.81 -9.80 3.31
N LEU A 464 8.60 -11.07 2.95
CA LEU A 464 9.68 -12.06 2.86
C LEU A 464 10.57 -11.82 1.63
N SER A 465 9.99 -11.79 0.43
CA SER A 465 10.75 -11.56 -0.80
C SER A 465 11.42 -10.18 -0.80
N GLY A 466 10.70 -9.12 -0.45
CA GLY A 466 11.24 -7.76 -0.42
C GLY A 466 12.37 -7.59 0.60
N SER A 467 12.30 -8.26 1.75
CA SER A 467 13.39 -8.23 2.73
C SER A 467 14.64 -8.99 2.27
N LEU A 468 14.47 -10.12 1.57
CA LEU A 468 15.60 -10.85 0.98
C LEU A 468 16.23 -10.06 -0.18
N VAL A 469 15.41 -9.45 -1.05
CA VAL A 469 15.90 -8.58 -2.13
C VAL A 469 16.74 -7.43 -1.56
N VAL A 470 16.25 -6.73 -0.52
CA VAL A 470 17.03 -5.69 0.15
C VAL A 470 18.35 -6.23 0.72
N ALA A 471 18.34 -7.44 1.29
CA ALA A 471 19.54 -8.06 1.83
C ALA A 471 20.57 -8.42 0.74
N ILE A 472 20.13 -8.99 -0.39
CA ILE A 472 20.98 -9.29 -1.54
C ILE A 472 21.57 -8.01 -2.12
N LEU A 473 20.74 -6.99 -2.35
CA LEU A 473 21.17 -5.68 -2.87
C LEU A 473 22.17 -5.00 -1.95
N ALA A 474 21.99 -5.11 -0.62
CA ALA A 474 22.91 -4.52 0.33
C ALA A 474 24.25 -5.27 0.34
N ALA A 475 24.24 -6.60 0.32
CA ALA A 475 25.45 -7.41 0.40
C ALA A 475 26.27 -7.44 -0.91
N CYS A 476 25.61 -7.33 -2.08
CA CYS A 476 26.26 -7.60 -3.37
C CYS A 476 26.56 -6.35 -4.21
N PHE A 477 25.89 -5.22 -3.96
CA PHE A 477 25.99 -4.03 -4.81
C PHE A 477 26.54 -2.80 -4.09
N THR A 478 27.36 -2.03 -4.79
CA THR A 478 27.84 -0.70 -4.38
C THR A 478 26.69 0.32 -4.42
N ASP A 479 26.87 1.53 -3.87
CA ASP A 479 25.85 2.58 -3.92
C ASP A 479 25.56 3.09 -5.35
N SER A 480 26.45 2.82 -6.30
CA SER A 480 26.26 3.12 -7.73
C SER A 480 25.58 1.99 -8.53
N ARG A 481 24.88 1.06 -7.84
CA ARG A 481 24.21 -0.11 -8.42
C ARG A 481 25.15 -1.04 -9.20
N GLN A 482 26.45 -1.03 -8.87
CA GLN A 482 27.42 -1.92 -9.51
C GLN A 482 27.60 -3.20 -8.68
N LEU A 483 27.61 -4.35 -9.35
CA LEU A 483 27.89 -5.63 -8.72
C LEU A 483 29.35 -5.68 -8.27
N ILE A 484 29.59 -6.05 -7.02
CA ILE A 484 30.93 -6.24 -6.47
C ILE A 484 31.39 -7.64 -6.85
N THR A 485 32.42 -7.76 -7.68
CA THR A 485 32.88 -9.06 -8.21
C THR A 485 34.15 -9.57 -7.54
N ALA A 486 35.01 -8.68 -7.03
CA ALA A 486 36.24 -9.04 -6.35
C ALA A 486 35.98 -9.44 -4.89
N ASP A 487 36.51 -10.61 -4.47
CA ASP A 487 36.30 -11.15 -3.12
C ASP A 487 36.81 -10.24 -2.00
N GLU A 488 37.92 -9.54 -2.22
CA GLU A 488 38.49 -8.59 -1.26
C GLU A 488 37.58 -7.37 -1.07
N SER A 489 37.19 -6.74 -2.19
CA SER A 489 36.25 -5.60 -2.18
C SER A 489 34.89 -5.98 -1.58
N LYS A 490 34.43 -7.22 -1.78
CA LYS A 490 33.20 -7.70 -1.17
C LYS A 490 33.31 -7.79 0.35
N ARG A 491 34.42 -8.35 0.87
CA ARG A 491 34.65 -8.42 2.32
C ARG A 491 34.72 -7.04 2.95
N GLU A 492 35.44 -6.12 2.32
CA GLU A 492 35.52 -4.73 2.77
C GLU A 492 34.14 -4.05 2.79
N HIS A 493 33.36 -4.25 1.73
CA HIS A 493 31.99 -3.74 1.63
C HIS A 493 31.07 -4.31 2.72
N GLU A 494 31.09 -5.63 2.93
CA GLU A 494 30.32 -6.30 3.99
C GLU A 494 30.65 -5.75 5.38
N LEU A 495 31.94 -5.46 5.65
CA LEU A 495 32.40 -4.82 6.88
C LEU A 495 31.98 -3.34 6.97
N ALA A 496 31.85 -2.65 5.85
CA ALA A 496 31.43 -1.25 5.80
C ALA A 496 29.90 -1.05 5.94
N LEU A 497 29.09 -2.10 5.76
CA LEU A 497 27.62 -2.01 5.77
C LEU A 497 27.06 -1.23 6.96
N THR A 498 26.10 -0.35 6.69
CA THR A 498 25.40 0.41 7.72
C THR A 498 23.89 0.25 7.61
N LYS A 499 23.17 0.74 8.62
CA LYS A 499 21.70 0.87 8.55
C LYS A 499 21.27 1.78 7.39
N ASP A 500 22.12 2.73 6.97
CA ASP A 500 21.83 3.61 5.84
C ASP A 500 21.94 2.87 4.51
N THR A 501 22.91 1.96 4.37
CA THR A 501 23.02 1.08 3.18
C THR A 501 21.72 0.29 2.94
N THR A 502 21.21 -0.40 3.97
CA THR A 502 19.93 -1.12 3.90
C THR A 502 18.76 -0.20 3.56
N ARG A 503 18.77 1.03 4.07
CA ARG A 503 17.74 2.05 3.80
C ARG A 503 17.78 2.51 2.34
N ARG A 504 18.97 2.73 1.78
CA ARG A 504 19.17 3.10 0.37
C ARG A 504 18.73 1.97 -0.59
N ARG A 505 19.07 0.71 -0.30
CA ARG A 505 18.58 -0.43 -1.10
C ARG A 505 17.07 -0.63 -1.05
N LEU A 506 16.45 -0.30 0.09
CA LEU A 506 15.00 -0.23 0.17
C LEU A 506 14.41 0.86 -0.74
N GLN A 507 15.08 2.00 -0.92
CA GLN A 507 14.64 3.04 -1.86
C GLN A 507 14.65 2.50 -3.29
N TRP A 508 15.68 1.74 -3.68
CA TRP A 508 15.73 1.11 -5.02
C TRP A 508 14.56 0.16 -5.23
N LEU A 509 14.27 -0.69 -4.23
CA LEU A 509 13.15 -1.62 -4.29
C LEU A 509 11.81 -0.89 -4.39
N VAL A 510 11.58 0.14 -3.58
CA VAL A 510 10.31 0.90 -3.58
C VAL A 510 10.12 1.69 -4.86
N SER A 511 11.20 2.23 -5.44
CA SER A 511 11.14 2.91 -6.74
C SER A 511 10.72 1.97 -7.87
N ALA A 512 11.19 0.71 -7.83
CA ALA A 512 10.81 -0.31 -8.82
C ALA A 512 9.42 -0.89 -8.55
N SER A 513 9.16 -1.35 -7.33
CA SER A 513 7.90 -1.96 -6.90
C SER A 513 7.46 -1.40 -5.53
N PRO A 514 6.58 -0.38 -5.50
CA PRO A 514 6.09 0.22 -4.27
C PRO A 514 5.36 -0.77 -3.35
N ARG A 515 4.75 -1.81 -3.94
CA ARG A 515 4.01 -2.88 -3.22
C ARG A 515 4.94 -3.86 -2.51
N ALA A 516 6.19 -3.97 -2.96
CA ALA A 516 7.17 -4.90 -2.42
C ALA A 516 7.86 -4.42 -1.12
N ALA A 517 7.47 -3.27 -0.57
CA ALA A 517 8.13 -2.67 0.57
C ALA A 517 7.96 -3.52 1.86
N PRO A 518 9.03 -4.13 2.41
CA PRO A 518 8.92 -4.93 3.63
C PRO A 518 8.61 -4.06 4.86
N SER A 519 7.96 -4.67 5.84
CA SER A 519 7.61 -4.03 7.11
C SER A 519 8.85 -3.73 7.95
N ARG A 520 8.69 -2.85 8.95
CA ARG A 520 9.79 -2.46 9.85
C ARG A 520 10.38 -3.68 10.59
N ALA A 521 9.55 -4.66 10.93
CA ALA A 521 10.00 -5.86 11.64
C ALA A 521 10.99 -6.68 10.80
N PHE A 522 10.70 -6.89 9.51
CA PHE A 522 11.60 -7.61 8.59
C PHE A 522 12.90 -6.83 8.37
N LEU A 523 12.83 -5.52 8.15
CA LEU A 523 14.03 -4.68 7.98
C LEU A 523 14.93 -4.66 9.22
N LEU A 524 14.36 -4.73 10.43
CA LEU A 524 15.15 -4.86 11.65
C LEU A 524 15.93 -6.18 11.66
N ARG A 525 15.31 -7.29 11.25
CA ARG A 525 15.98 -8.60 11.14
C ARG A 525 17.05 -8.64 10.07
N VAL A 526 16.83 -7.99 8.92
CA VAL A 526 17.85 -7.83 7.88
C VAL A 526 19.05 -7.05 8.41
N ASN A 527 18.83 -5.94 9.13
CA ASN A 527 19.92 -5.19 9.74
C ASN A 527 20.65 -6.01 10.82
N GLU A 528 19.94 -6.78 11.63
CA GLU A 528 20.57 -7.68 12.60
C GLU A 528 21.43 -8.73 11.92
N LEU A 529 20.97 -9.31 10.81
CA LEU A 529 21.73 -10.28 10.01
C LEU A 529 23.01 -9.64 9.46
N LEU A 530 22.87 -8.56 8.68
CA LEU A 530 23.97 -7.94 7.95
C LEU A 530 24.99 -7.25 8.87
N LEU A 531 24.55 -6.72 10.03
CA LEU A 531 25.40 -5.96 10.96
C LEU A 531 25.82 -6.78 12.19
N SER A 532 25.52 -8.08 12.24
CA SER A 532 25.80 -8.96 13.39
C SER A 532 27.29 -9.03 13.75
N HIS A 533 28.18 -9.02 12.75
CA HIS A 533 29.63 -9.10 12.94
C HIS A 533 30.20 -7.91 13.71
N LYS A 534 29.54 -6.73 13.65
CA LYS A 534 29.95 -5.52 14.39
C LYS A 534 29.65 -5.55 15.89
N HIS A 535 28.86 -6.53 16.33
CA HIS A 535 28.41 -6.66 17.72
C HIS A 535 28.97 -7.92 18.40
N LYS A 536 29.88 -8.65 17.73
CA LYS A 536 30.65 -9.71 18.39
C LYS A 536 31.73 -9.04 19.25
N PRO A 537 31.83 -9.34 20.56
CA PRO A 537 32.98 -8.91 21.34
C PRO A 537 34.26 -9.45 20.68
N ALA A 538 35.33 -8.65 20.68
CA ALA A 538 36.61 -9.09 20.16
C ALA A 538 36.99 -10.44 20.80
N PRO A 539 37.51 -11.41 20.02
CA PRO A 539 38.02 -12.63 20.62
C PRO A 539 39.10 -12.25 21.63
N THR A 540 38.81 -12.54 22.91
CA THR A 540 39.72 -12.33 24.04
C THR A 540 40.94 -13.22 23.94
#